data_AF-A0AA95FRT0-F1
#
_entry.id   AF-A0AA95FRT0-F1
#
_cell.length_a   1.000
_cell.length_b   1.000
_cell.length_c   1.000
_cell.angle_alpha   90.00
_cell.angle_beta   90.00
_cell.angle_gamma   90.00
#
_symmetry.space_group_name_H-M   'P 1'
#
loop_
_entity.id
_entity.type
_entity.pdbx_description
1 polymer ?
#
loop_
_entity_poly.entity_id
_entity_poly.type
_entity_poly.pdbx_seq_one_letter_code
_entity_poly.pdbx_strand_id
1 'polypeptide(L)'
;MVNFAFRPFRVLLAVVATGVLVGAFALLSMPAQAGQGPHLTLKASSHRITTSGRVALTAHATHRGSATGVVLEQKKSSGWKEVDAFPRAAGGRVTESHLPQGTIRYRAVLEDAADSVLAVSPVVTIHVTAPAKASGSSQPASHSCTRTSSGSCIQGGEFCKQSMYGQVGYDASGRSWECTGDHTHPHWE
;
A
#
# COMPACT_ATOMS: atom_id res chain seq x y z
N MET A 1 -4.70 21.15 4.42
CA MET A 1 -6.15 21.20 4.72
C MET A 1 -6.87 20.58 3.53
N VAL A 2 -7.27 19.32 3.64
CA VAL A 2 -7.96 18.60 2.55
C VAL A 2 -9.43 18.53 2.93
N ASN A 3 -10.28 19.21 2.14
CA ASN A 3 -11.72 19.21 2.30
C ASN A 3 -12.26 17.83 1.91
N PHE A 4 -12.61 17.00 2.89
CA PHE A 4 -13.35 15.77 2.68
C PHE A 4 -14.84 16.11 2.55
N ALA A 5 -15.34 16.19 1.31
CA ALA A 5 -16.76 16.28 1.05
C ALA A 5 -17.40 14.90 1.27
N PHE A 6 -18.11 14.74 2.39
CA PHE A 6 -18.97 13.58 2.65
C PHE A 6 -20.10 13.54 1.61
N ARG A 7 -20.12 12.52 0.74
CA ARG A 7 -21.29 12.24 -0.13
C ARG A 7 -22.05 11.01 0.39
N PRO A 8 -23.41 11.06 0.44
CA PRO A 8 -24.21 10.02 1.07
C PRO A 8 -24.34 8.77 0.17
N PHE A 9 -24.25 7.60 0.82
CA PHE A 9 -24.56 6.28 0.26
C PHE A 9 -25.97 6.27 -0.38
N ARG A 10 -26.09 5.78 -1.62
CA ARG A 10 -27.40 5.42 -2.19
C ARG A 10 -27.40 4.05 -2.87
N VAL A 11 -28.39 3.27 -2.44
CA VAL A 11 -28.74 1.91 -2.88
C VAL A 11 -29.36 1.98 -4.27
N LEU A 12 -28.87 1.18 -5.22
CA LEU A 12 -29.35 1.14 -6.60
C LEU A 12 -30.52 0.15 -6.73
N LEU A 13 -31.68 0.64 -7.18
CA LEU A 13 -32.83 -0.17 -7.61
C LEU A 13 -32.70 -0.38 -9.13
N ALA A 14 -32.60 -1.63 -9.59
CA ALA A 14 -32.51 -1.97 -11.01
C ALA A 14 -33.91 -2.05 -11.64
N VAL A 15 -34.16 -1.23 -12.67
CA VAL A 15 -35.35 -1.32 -13.52
C VAL A 15 -34.96 -2.01 -14.82
N VAL A 16 -35.60 -3.15 -15.10
CA VAL A 16 -35.49 -3.90 -16.36
C VAL A 16 -36.56 -3.38 -17.31
N ALA A 17 -36.17 -2.95 -18.51
CA ALA A 17 -37.09 -2.54 -19.57
C ALA A 17 -36.87 -3.37 -20.84
N THR A 18 -37.95 -3.96 -21.34
CA THR A 18 -38.03 -4.88 -22.49
C THR A 18 -38.79 -4.22 -23.64
N GLY A 19 -38.37 -4.44 -24.90
CA GLY A 19 -39.23 -4.41 -26.10
C GLY A 19 -39.10 -3.16 -27.01
N VAL A 20 -38.32 -3.20 -28.11
CA VAL A 20 -38.65 -3.52 -29.53
C VAL A 20 -39.40 -2.41 -30.32
N LEU A 21 -38.76 -1.88 -31.39
CA LEU A 21 -39.41 -1.68 -32.70
C LEU A 21 -38.42 -1.40 -33.86
N VAL A 22 -38.81 -1.88 -35.03
CA VAL A 22 -38.07 -2.06 -36.30
C VAL A 22 -38.17 -0.83 -37.20
N GLY A 23 -37.11 -0.50 -37.95
CA GLY A 23 -37.14 0.47 -39.06
C GLY A 23 -35.90 0.38 -39.95
N ALA A 24 -36.10 0.02 -41.22
CA ALA A 24 -35.06 -0.13 -42.23
C ALA A 24 -34.64 1.23 -42.81
N PHE A 25 -33.34 1.55 -42.76
CA PHE A 25 -32.72 2.66 -43.47
C PHE A 25 -31.40 2.15 -44.09
N ALA A 26 -31.33 2.16 -45.43
CA ALA A 26 -30.09 1.90 -46.15
C ALA A 26 -29.21 3.15 -46.06
N LEU A 27 -28.27 3.15 -45.13
CA LEU A 27 -27.19 4.12 -45.03
C LEU A 27 -25.91 3.49 -45.57
N LEU A 28 -25.26 4.22 -46.48
CA LEU A 28 -23.87 4.04 -46.91
C LEU A 28 -23.01 3.62 -45.72
N SER A 29 -22.60 2.36 -45.72
CA SER A 29 -21.83 1.76 -44.64
C SER A 29 -20.40 2.28 -44.71
N MET A 30 -20.17 3.48 -44.14
CA MET A 30 -18.88 3.75 -43.53
C MET A 30 -18.62 2.61 -42.54
N PRO A 31 -17.40 2.05 -42.46
CA PRO A 31 -17.08 1.15 -41.37
C PRO A 31 -17.26 1.97 -40.09
N ALA A 32 -18.40 1.78 -39.43
CA ALA A 32 -18.56 2.15 -38.04
C ALA A 32 -17.43 1.39 -37.35
N GLN A 33 -16.32 2.07 -37.07
CA GLN A 33 -15.34 1.61 -36.11
C GLN A 33 -16.17 1.20 -34.91
N ALA A 34 -16.31 -0.11 -34.71
CA ALA A 34 -17.08 -0.68 -33.63
C ALA A 34 -16.66 0.07 -32.38
N GLY A 35 -17.57 0.93 -31.91
CA GLY A 35 -17.26 1.93 -30.92
C GLY A 35 -16.77 1.20 -29.70
N GLN A 36 -15.48 1.29 -29.41
CA GLN A 36 -14.94 0.79 -28.15
C GLN A 36 -15.69 1.57 -27.07
N GLY A 37 -16.59 0.88 -26.37
CA GLY A 37 -17.30 1.43 -25.22
C GLY A 37 -16.31 1.94 -24.16
N PRO A 38 -16.79 2.62 -23.11
CA PRO A 38 -15.92 3.08 -22.05
C PRO A 38 -15.10 1.91 -21.50
N HIS A 39 -13.78 2.01 -21.61
CA HIS A 39 -12.86 0.98 -21.17
C HIS A 39 -11.96 1.56 -20.07
N LEU A 40 -11.92 0.87 -18.94
CA LEU A 40 -11.18 1.28 -17.76
C LEU A 40 -10.22 0.18 -17.34
N THR A 41 -8.93 0.51 -17.32
CA THR A 41 -7.88 -0.39 -16.87
C THR A 41 -7.29 0.14 -15.57
N LEU A 42 -7.21 -0.72 -14.55
CA LEU A 42 -6.47 -0.45 -13.33
C LEU A 42 -5.23 -1.35 -13.30
N LYS A 43 -4.05 -0.74 -13.12
CA LYS A 43 -2.79 -1.45 -12.94
C LYS A 43 -2.23 -1.13 -11.55
N ALA A 44 -1.77 -2.16 -10.83
CA ALA A 44 -0.94 -1.96 -9.65
C ALA A 44 0.52 -2.27 -9.99
N SER A 45 1.42 -1.46 -9.46
CA SER A 45 2.85 -1.77 -9.42
C SER A 45 3.33 -1.65 -7.97
N SER A 46 3.97 -2.71 -7.47
CA SER A 46 4.68 -2.68 -6.20
C SER A 46 6.15 -2.44 -6.50
N HIS A 47 6.75 -1.39 -5.91
CA HIS A 47 8.14 -1.05 -6.20
C HIS A 47 9.13 -1.61 -5.16
N ARG A 48 8.65 -2.11 -4.02
CA ARG A 48 9.40 -2.92 -3.05
C ARG A 48 8.49 -3.30 -1.89
N ILE A 49 8.23 -4.59 -1.69
CA ILE A 49 7.65 -5.11 -0.44
C ILE A 49 8.80 -5.21 0.57
N THR A 50 9.34 -4.06 0.99
CA THR A 50 10.32 -3.97 2.07
C THR A 50 9.89 -2.86 3.00
N THR A 51 9.45 -3.26 4.20
CA THR A 51 9.26 -2.48 5.44
C THR A 51 8.37 -1.21 5.43
N SER A 52 8.03 -0.63 4.29
CA SER A 52 7.21 0.60 4.20
C SER A 52 5.94 0.48 3.35
N GLY A 53 5.68 -0.70 2.75
CA GLY A 53 4.38 -1.06 2.18
C GLY A 53 3.79 -0.06 1.18
N ARG A 54 4.63 0.55 0.33
CA ARG A 54 4.16 1.52 -0.68
C ARG A 54 3.67 0.81 -1.93
N VAL A 55 2.47 1.14 -2.38
CA VAL A 55 1.92 0.63 -3.64
C VAL A 55 1.46 1.79 -4.52
N ALA A 56 1.85 1.74 -5.79
CA ALA A 56 1.38 2.67 -6.79
C ALA A 56 0.26 2.03 -7.62
N LEU A 57 -0.92 2.63 -7.57
CA LEU A 57 -2.08 2.28 -8.38
C LEU A 57 -2.19 3.30 -9.50
N THR A 58 -2.27 2.82 -10.74
CA THR A 58 -2.47 3.69 -11.92
C THR A 58 -3.74 3.26 -12.63
N ALA A 59 -4.72 4.16 -12.66
CA ALA A 59 -5.92 4.00 -13.45
C ALA A 59 -5.75 4.70 -14.80
N HIS A 60 -6.10 4.00 -15.87
CA HIS A 60 -6.16 4.54 -17.21
C HIS A 60 -7.55 4.29 -17.77
N ALA A 61 -8.24 5.35 -18.17
CA ALA A 61 -9.52 5.23 -18.85
C ALA A 61 -9.40 5.71 -20.29
N THR A 62 -10.07 5.01 -21.19
CA THR A 62 -10.29 5.42 -22.56
C THR A 62 -11.80 5.47 -22.76
N HIS A 63 -12.32 6.64 -23.09
CA HIS A 63 -13.74 6.86 -23.28
C HIS A 63 -13.98 7.76 -24.50
N ARG A 64 -15.19 7.66 -25.06
CA ARG A 64 -15.76 8.67 -25.94
C ARG A 64 -17.02 9.19 -25.25
N GLY A 65 -17.16 10.52 -25.11
CA GLY A 65 -18.36 11.12 -24.52
C GLY A 65 -18.21 11.58 -23.07
N SER A 66 -19.29 11.49 -22.29
CA SER A 66 -19.62 12.24 -21.07
C SER A 66 -18.85 11.90 -19.79
N ALA A 67 -17.79 11.08 -19.85
CA ALA A 67 -17.02 10.76 -18.65
C ALA A 67 -16.31 12.01 -18.10
N THR A 68 -16.45 12.24 -16.80
CA THR A 68 -15.91 13.42 -16.11
C THR A 68 -14.87 13.07 -15.07
N GLY A 69 -14.87 11.83 -14.57
CA GLY A 69 -13.96 11.41 -13.51
C GLY A 69 -13.71 9.91 -13.44
N VAL A 70 -12.58 9.55 -12.82
CA VAL A 70 -12.28 8.19 -12.41
C VAL A 70 -12.16 8.17 -10.89
N VAL A 71 -12.95 7.33 -10.22
CA VAL A 71 -12.90 7.12 -8.78
C VAL A 71 -12.13 5.83 -8.49
N LEU A 72 -11.15 5.90 -7.61
CA LEU A 72 -10.44 4.74 -7.09
C LEU A 72 -11.10 4.30 -5.78
N GLU A 73 -11.55 3.06 -5.73
CA GLU A 73 -12.18 2.49 -4.54
C GLU A 73 -11.37 1.33 -3.96
N GLN A 74 -11.42 1.21 -2.64
CA GLN A 74 -10.86 0.10 -1.88
C GLN A 74 -11.98 -0.71 -1.24
N LYS A 75 -11.86 -2.04 -1.28
CA LYS A 75 -12.78 -2.93 -0.57
C LYS A 75 -12.53 -2.83 0.93
N LYS A 76 -13.56 -2.42 1.67
CA LYS A 76 -13.67 -2.48 3.12
C LYS A 76 -14.69 -3.56 3.52
N SER A 77 -14.80 -3.82 4.82
CA SER A 77 -15.81 -4.75 5.37
C SER A 77 -17.24 -4.31 5.03
N SER A 78 -17.52 -3.00 5.07
CA SER A 78 -18.85 -2.42 4.81
C SER A 78 -19.18 -2.22 3.33
N GLY A 79 -18.24 -2.45 2.40
CA GLY A 79 -18.47 -2.15 0.99
C GLY A 79 -17.22 -1.65 0.27
N TRP A 80 -17.41 -1.14 -0.94
CA TRP A 80 -16.37 -0.37 -1.63
C TRP A 80 -16.40 1.06 -1.09
N LYS A 81 -15.22 1.61 -0.84
CA LYS A 81 -15.06 2.97 -0.33
C LYS A 81 -14.08 3.72 -1.21
N GLU A 82 -14.45 4.91 -1.62
CA GLU A 82 -13.58 5.85 -2.32
C GLU A 82 -12.30 6.12 -1.52
N VAL A 83 -11.17 6.08 -2.23
CA VAL A 83 -9.83 6.39 -1.74
C VAL A 83 -9.33 7.67 -2.37
N ASP A 84 -9.56 7.84 -3.67
CA ASP A 84 -9.18 9.04 -4.42
C ASP A 84 -10.06 9.20 -5.66
N ALA A 85 -10.12 10.42 -6.19
CA ALA A 85 -10.91 10.77 -7.37
C ALA A 85 -10.09 11.65 -8.33
N PHE A 86 -10.03 11.21 -9.59
CA PHE A 86 -9.29 11.88 -10.65
C PHE A 86 -10.25 12.62 -11.58
N PRO A 87 -10.25 13.96 -11.57
CA PRO A 87 -11.06 14.73 -12.51
C PRO A 87 -10.51 14.60 -13.94
N ARG A 88 -11.38 14.79 -14.93
CA ARG A 88 -11.09 14.78 -16.38
C ARG A 88 -10.93 13.41 -17.04
N ALA A 89 -11.37 12.34 -16.40
CA ALA A 89 -11.50 10.99 -16.96
C ALA A 89 -10.23 10.40 -17.65
N ALA A 90 -9.07 11.04 -17.59
CA ALA A 90 -7.79 10.51 -18.09
C ALA A 90 -7.21 9.43 -17.16
N GLY A 91 -7.71 9.37 -15.92
CA GLY A 91 -7.16 8.57 -14.84
C GLY A 91 -5.94 9.23 -14.20
N GLY A 92 -5.31 8.54 -13.25
CA GLY A 92 -4.21 9.08 -12.46
C GLY A 92 -3.50 8.01 -11.65
N ARG A 93 -2.46 8.46 -10.91
CA ARG A 93 -1.63 7.59 -10.08
C ARG A 93 -1.82 7.95 -8.61
N VAL A 94 -2.26 6.98 -7.81
CA VAL A 94 -2.26 7.04 -6.34
C VAL A 94 -1.07 6.26 -5.81
N THR A 95 -0.41 6.80 -4.79
CA THR A 95 0.59 6.06 -4.01
C THR A 95 0.08 5.91 -2.58
N GLU A 96 -0.29 4.69 -2.23
CA GLU A 96 -0.65 4.33 -0.86
C GLU A 96 0.60 3.97 -0.08
N SER A 97 0.63 4.33 1.21
CA SER A 97 1.71 4.01 2.14
C SER A 97 1.12 3.50 3.45
N HIS A 98 1.92 2.77 4.25
CA HIS A 98 1.47 2.20 5.52
C HIS A 98 0.25 1.27 5.39
N LEU A 99 0.16 0.55 4.26
CA LEU A 99 -0.90 -0.43 4.06
C LEU A 99 -0.85 -1.52 5.14
N PRO A 100 -2.00 -1.91 5.72
CA PRO A 100 -2.05 -2.97 6.71
C PRO A 100 -1.59 -4.30 6.10
N GLN A 101 -1.05 -5.17 6.94
CA GLN A 101 -0.73 -6.53 6.52
C GLN A 101 -1.99 -7.28 6.09
N GLY A 102 -1.85 -8.12 5.09
CA GLY A 102 -2.92 -8.95 4.55
C GLY A 102 -3.28 -8.62 3.11
N THR A 103 -4.51 -8.96 2.75
CA THR A 103 -5.01 -8.86 1.37
C THR A 103 -5.86 -7.61 1.22
N ILE A 104 -5.48 -6.75 0.27
CA ILE A 104 -6.16 -5.49 -0.01
C ILE A 104 -6.65 -5.51 -1.45
N ARG A 105 -7.88 -5.06 -1.69
CA ARG A 105 -8.52 -5.08 -3.01
C ARG A 105 -8.91 -3.68 -3.45
N TYR A 106 -8.60 -3.34 -4.69
CA TYR A 106 -8.91 -2.06 -5.31
C TYR A 106 -9.66 -2.26 -6.63
N ARG A 107 -10.47 -1.27 -7.00
CA ARG A 107 -11.04 -1.14 -8.35
C ARG A 107 -11.12 0.34 -8.71
N ALA A 108 -11.15 0.64 -9.99
CA ALA A 108 -11.46 1.95 -10.49
C ALA A 108 -12.88 1.96 -11.07
N VAL A 109 -13.56 3.09 -10.97
CA VAL A 109 -14.90 3.35 -11.49
C VAL A 109 -14.82 4.59 -12.38
N LEU A 110 -15.35 4.50 -13.60
CA LEU A 110 -15.46 5.64 -14.50
C LEU A 110 -16.87 6.22 -14.37
N GLU A 111 -16.97 7.51 -14.15
CA GLU A 111 -18.24 8.20 -13.88
C GLU A 111 -18.47 9.37 -14.84
N ASP A 112 -19.73 9.72 -15.06
CA ASP A 112 -20.15 10.92 -15.79
C ASP A 112 -20.44 12.11 -14.87
N ALA A 113 -20.87 13.24 -15.46
CA ALA A 113 -21.20 14.46 -14.72
C ALA A 113 -22.36 14.29 -13.72
N ALA A 114 -23.19 13.25 -13.89
CA ALA A 114 -24.29 12.91 -13.01
C ALA A 114 -23.90 11.83 -11.98
N ASP A 115 -22.60 11.56 -11.84
CA ASP A 115 -22.04 10.51 -10.98
C ASP A 115 -22.58 9.10 -11.32
N SER A 116 -22.98 8.89 -12.58
CA SER A 116 -23.44 7.59 -13.06
C SER A 116 -22.25 6.73 -13.47
N VAL A 117 -22.26 5.46 -13.04
CA VAL A 117 -21.19 4.52 -13.37
C VAL A 117 -21.25 4.12 -14.84
N LEU A 118 -20.24 4.51 -15.60
CA LEU A 118 -20.08 4.18 -17.02
C LEU A 118 -19.30 2.88 -17.22
N ALA A 119 -18.29 2.61 -16.39
CA ALA A 119 -17.47 1.41 -16.44
C ALA A 119 -16.81 1.12 -15.09
N VAL A 120 -16.47 -0.15 -14.84
CA VAL A 120 -15.74 -0.60 -13.65
C VAL A 120 -14.55 -1.45 -14.08
N SER A 121 -13.38 -1.20 -13.51
CA SER A 121 -12.20 -2.01 -13.81
C SER A 121 -12.29 -3.40 -13.17
N PRO A 122 -11.50 -4.38 -13.64
CA PRO A 122 -11.21 -5.57 -12.86
C PRO A 122 -10.65 -5.21 -11.48
N VAL A 123 -10.88 -6.09 -10.50
CA VAL A 123 -10.36 -5.92 -9.13
C VAL A 123 -8.88 -6.27 -9.11
N VAL A 124 -8.07 -5.35 -8.58
CA VAL A 124 -6.65 -5.58 -8.34
C VAL A 124 -6.44 -5.96 -6.88
N THR A 125 -5.75 -7.08 -6.65
CA THR A 125 -5.46 -7.60 -5.31
C THR A 125 -3.98 -7.42 -4.99
N ILE A 126 -3.70 -6.85 -3.83
CA ILE A 126 -2.36 -6.62 -3.30
C ILE A 126 -2.23 -7.43 -2.01
N HIS A 127 -1.15 -8.20 -1.92
CA HIS A 127 -0.76 -8.90 -0.71
C HIS A 127 0.38 -8.14 -0.03
N VAL A 128 0.12 -7.64 1.17
CA VAL A 128 1.10 -6.97 2.01
C VAL A 128 1.54 -7.98 3.07
N THR A 129 2.75 -8.51 2.93
CA THR A 129 3.34 -9.40 3.92
C THR A 129 4.11 -8.59 4.95
N ALA A 130 4.12 -9.09 6.19
CA ALA A 130 5.06 -8.58 7.19
C ALA A 130 6.49 -8.68 6.64
N PRO A 131 7.38 -7.73 6.96
CA PRO A 131 8.80 -7.99 6.76
C PRO A 131 9.11 -9.30 7.49
N ALA A 132 9.78 -10.22 6.80
CA ALA A 132 10.25 -11.43 7.44
C ALA A 132 11.03 -10.99 8.67
N LYS A 133 10.50 -11.28 9.86
CA LYS A 133 11.26 -11.14 11.09
C LYS A 133 12.43 -12.06 10.84
N ALA A 134 13.62 -11.50 10.59
CA ALA A 134 14.82 -12.31 10.55
C ALA A 134 14.81 -13.03 11.89
N SER A 135 14.46 -14.33 11.86
CA SER A 135 14.78 -15.21 12.95
C SER A 135 16.28 -15.25 12.86
N GLY A 136 16.93 -14.31 13.54
CA GLY A 136 18.31 -14.45 13.89
C GLY A 136 18.36 -15.73 14.69
N SER A 137 18.62 -16.85 14.03
CA SER A 137 19.52 -17.81 14.62
C SER A 137 20.77 -16.98 14.88
N SER A 138 20.92 -16.50 16.11
CA SER A 138 22.22 -16.13 16.64
C SER A 138 23.05 -17.40 16.50
N GLN A 139 23.67 -17.61 15.34
CA GLN A 139 24.91 -18.35 15.32
C GLN A 139 25.74 -17.61 16.38
N PRO A 140 26.14 -18.26 17.48
CA PRO A 140 27.00 -17.61 18.45
C PRO A 140 28.20 -17.13 17.66
N ALA A 141 28.31 -15.82 17.51
CA ALA A 141 29.47 -15.25 16.88
C ALA A 141 30.65 -15.70 17.73
N SER A 142 31.63 -16.34 17.11
CA SER A 142 32.84 -16.84 17.76
C SER A 142 33.76 -15.68 18.18
N HIS A 143 33.20 -14.58 18.67
CA HIS A 143 33.92 -13.49 19.27
C HIS A 143 34.24 -13.89 20.72
N SER A 144 35.50 -13.72 21.11
CA SER A 144 35.87 -13.75 22.52
C SER A 144 35.03 -12.70 23.25
N CYS A 145 34.23 -13.12 24.23
CA CYS A 145 33.44 -12.19 25.04
C CYS A 145 34.35 -11.13 25.67
N THR A 146 33.82 -9.92 25.86
CA THR A 146 34.51 -8.88 26.60
C THR A 146 34.59 -9.32 28.05
N ARG A 147 35.79 -9.33 28.63
CA ARG A 147 36.01 -9.79 30.00
C ARG A 147 36.03 -8.63 30.99
N THR A 148 35.40 -8.84 32.13
CA THR A 148 35.55 -8.00 33.33
C THR A 148 36.96 -8.13 33.90
N SER A 149 37.32 -7.28 34.86
CA SER A 149 38.62 -7.37 35.57
C SER A 149 38.82 -8.70 36.31
N SER A 150 37.74 -9.38 36.69
CA SER A 150 37.76 -10.71 37.30
C SER A 150 37.83 -11.86 36.30
N GLY A 151 37.81 -11.57 34.99
CA GLY A 151 37.96 -12.56 33.92
C GLY A 151 36.66 -13.21 33.42
N SER A 152 35.52 -12.86 34.01
CA SER A 152 34.19 -13.29 33.55
C SER A 152 33.75 -12.50 32.32
N CYS A 153 32.87 -13.07 31.49
CA CYS A 153 32.22 -12.29 30.41
C CYS A 153 31.30 -11.22 31.02
N ILE A 154 31.27 -10.04 30.41
CA ILE A 154 30.38 -8.95 30.82
C ILE A 154 28.90 -9.36 30.75
N GLN A 155 28.07 -8.71 31.55
CA GLN A 155 26.60 -8.77 31.46
C GLN A 155 26.02 -7.35 31.40
N GLY A 156 24.81 -7.21 30.84
CA GLY A 156 24.10 -5.94 30.86
C GLY A 156 23.84 -5.44 32.27
N GLY A 157 24.07 -4.15 32.50
CA GLY A 157 24.00 -3.48 33.79
C GLY A 157 25.28 -3.58 34.64
N GLU A 158 26.30 -4.31 34.20
CA GLU A 158 27.59 -4.34 34.90
C GLU A 158 28.41 -3.07 34.65
N PHE A 159 29.24 -2.69 35.62
CA PHE A 159 30.21 -1.62 35.46
C PHE A 159 31.20 -1.93 34.34
N CYS A 160 31.41 -0.95 33.46
CA CYS A 160 32.46 -0.99 32.46
C CYS A 160 33.65 -0.13 32.90
N LYS A 161 34.83 -0.40 32.33
CA LYS A 161 36.02 0.41 32.60
C LYS A 161 35.80 1.78 31.97
N GLN A 162 36.23 2.86 32.65
CA GLN A 162 36.15 4.22 32.10
C GLN A 162 36.84 4.34 30.72
N SER A 163 37.94 3.61 30.50
CA SER A 163 38.64 3.56 29.21
C SER A 163 37.80 2.96 28.06
N MET A 164 36.73 2.25 28.39
CA MET A 164 35.81 1.62 27.44
C MET A 164 34.55 2.47 27.21
N TYR A 165 34.46 3.67 27.81
CA TYR A 165 33.30 4.54 27.63
C TYR A 165 33.05 4.83 26.14
N GLY A 166 31.82 4.60 25.69
CA GLY A 166 31.40 4.68 24.29
C GLY A 166 31.86 3.51 23.40
N GLN A 167 32.44 2.46 23.96
CA GLN A 167 32.80 1.24 23.22
C GLN A 167 31.75 0.15 23.39
N VAL A 168 31.71 -0.78 22.42
CA VAL A 168 30.82 -1.94 22.44
C VAL A 168 31.58 -3.17 22.94
N GLY A 169 30.99 -3.90 23.89
CA GLY A 169 31.45 -5.19 24.38
C GLY A 169 30.44 -6.30 24.09
N TYR A 170 30.84 -7.56 24.27
CA TYR A 170 30.00 -8.73 24.03
C TYR A 170 29.95 -9.66 25.23
N ASP A 171 28.76 -10.16 25.57
CA ASP A 171 28.58 -11.19 26.60
C ASP A 171 28.87 -12.61 26.08
N ALA A 172 28.74 -13.61 26.96
CA ALA A 172 28.96 -15.03 26.63
C ALA A 172 27.97 -15.58 25.57
N SER A 173 26.80 -14.94 25.41
CA SER A 173 25.80 -15.32 24.40
C SER A 173 26.01 -14.63 23.05
N GLY A 174 27.00 -13.73 22.97
CA GLY A 174 27.28 -12.91 21.79
C GLY A 174 26.38 -11.69 21.67
N ARG A 175 25.66 -11.30 22.73
CA ARG A 175 24.90 -10.06 22.75
C ARG A 175 25.85 -8.89 22.95
N SER A 176 25.66 -7.84 22.16
CA SER A 176 26.40 -6.59 22.28
C SER A 176 25.81 -5.68 23.36
N TRP A 177 26.68 -5.04 24.11
CA TRP A 177 26.34 -4.02 25.10
C TRP A 177 27.25 -2.80 24.87
N GLU A 178 26.70 -1.59 24.93
CA GLU A 178 27.47 -0.35 24.81
C GLU A 178 27.83 0.15 26.21
N CYS A 179 29.09 0.51 26.43
CA CYS A 179 29.52 1.10 27.71
C CYS A 179 29.10 2.56 27.76
N THR A 180 27.93 2.82 28.32
CA THR A 180 27.29 4.14 28.43
C THR A 180 27.16 4.53 29.91
N GLY A 181 26.34 5.53 30.21
CA GLY A 181 26.12 6.04 31.58
C GLY A 181 26.97 7.25 31.93
N ASP A 182 27.22 7.42 33.24
CA ASP A 182 28.08 8.48 33.77
C ASP A 182 29.54 8.15 33.43
N HIS A 183 30.26 9.08 32.83
CA HIS A 183 31.67 8.89 32.48
C HIS A 183 32.55 8.50 33.69
N THR A 184 32.14 8.85 34.91
CA THR A 184 32.80 8.46 36.17
C THR A 184 32.39 7.07 36.66
N HIS A 185 31.20 6.59 36.31
CA HIS A 185 30.63 5.30 36.71
C HIS A 185 29.88 4.64 35.55
N PRO A 186 30.58 4.27 34.47
CA PRO A 186 29.90 3.81 33.27
C PRO A 186 29.52 2.34 33.42
N HIS A 187 28.48 1.93 32.71
CA HIS A 187 27.94 0.57 32.73
C HIS A 187 27.56 0.11 31.33
N TRP A 188 27.51 -1.20 31.15
CA TRP A 188 27.13 -1.85 29.89
C TRP A 188 25.61 -1.80 29.72
N GLU A 189 25.08 -1.07 28.73
CA GLU A 189 23.65 -0.98 28.37
C GLU A 189 23.29 -1.54 27.00
#